data_AF-A0A411EB94-F1
#
_entry.id   AF-A0A411EB94-F1
#
_cell.length_a   1.000
_cell.length_b   1.000
_cell.length_c   1.000
_cell.angle_alpha   90.00
_cell.angle_beta   90.00
_cell.angle_gamma   90.00
#
_symmetry.space_group_name_H-M   'P 1'
#
loop_
_entity.id
_entity.type
_entity.pdbx_description
1 polymer ?
#
loop_
_entity_poly.entity_id
_entity_poly.type
_entity_poly.pdbx_seq_one_letter_code
_entity_poly.pdbx_strand_id
1 'polypeptide(L)'
;MKKILIAMLTVASISVAAQEGHRQGPRQEEDLLTPEQMAVLQTKKMTLALDLTEAQQEQIQEFHLENARYRQEKMEARKKDRSEDPKKISVPMSGSPYKVNA
;
A
#
# COMPACT_ATOMS: atom_id res chain seq x y z
N MET A 1 -26.01 -34.81 16.81
CA MET A 1 -24.65 -35.37 16.65
C MET A 1 -24.15 -35.36 15.20
N LYS A 2 -24.84 -35.97 14.22
CA LYS A 2 -24.36 -36.05 12.82
C LYS A 2 -24.28 -34.69 12.08
N LYS A 3 -25.16 -33.75 12.40
CA LYS A 3 -25.19 -32.39 11.80
C LYS A 3 -24.03 -31.50 12.25
N ILE A 4 -23.53 -31.70 13.47
CA ILE A 4 -22.41 -30.94 14.05
C ILE A 4 -21.10 -31.35 13.36
N LEU A 5 -20.93 -32.65 13.09
CA LEU A 5 -19.78 -33.16 12.35
C LEU A 5 -19.73 -32.62 10.92
N ILE A 6 -20.88 -32.54 10.23
CA ILE A 6 -20.96 -31.98 8.87
C ILE A 6 -20.64 -30.48 8.90
N ALA A 7 -21.16 -29.73 9.87
CA ALA A 7 -20.88 -28.30 10.02
C ALA A 7 -19.39 -28.00 10.29
N MET A 8 -18.72 -28.81 11.12
CA MET A 8 -17.28 -28.67 11.36
C MET A 8 -16.45 -28.96 10.10
N LEU A 9 -16.86 -29.96 9.32
CA LEU A 9 -16.18 -30.35 8.09
C LEU A 9 -16.30 -29.27 7.01
N THR A 10 -17.45 -28.57 6.94
CA THR A 10 -17.65 -27.43 6.02
C THR A 10 -16.85 -26.19 6.40
N VAL A 11 -16.62 -25.93 7.69
CA VAL A 11 -15.81 -24.78 8.13
C VAL A 11 -14.33 -25.04 7.89
N ALA A 12 -13.86 -26.27 8.11
CA ALA A 12 -12.47 -26.66 7.88
C ALA A 12 -12.06 -26.58 6.39
N SER A 13 -12.98 -26.78 5.44
CA SER A 13 -12.67 -26.66 4.01
C SER A 13 -12.38 -25.22 3.55
N ILE A 14 -12.81 -24.19 4.28
CA ILE A 14 -12.62 -22.79 3.88
C ILE A 14 -11.18 -22.32 4.21
N SER A 15 -10.49 -22.98 5.14
CA SER A 15 -9.17 -22.56 5.64
C SER A 15 -8.00 -22.86 4.69
N VAL A 16 -8.17 -23.69 3.66
CA VAL A 16 -7.08 -24.13 2.78
C VAL A 16 -6.68 -23.09 1.72
N ALA A 17 -7.56 -22.14 1.39
CA ALA A 17 -7.31 -21.16 0.32
C ALA A 17 -6.47 -19.93 0.74
N ALA A 18 -6.06 -19.82 2.02
CA ALA A 18 -5.36 -18.62 2.51
C ALA A 18 -3.82 -18.72 2.49
N GLN A 19 -3.25 -19.88 2.12
CA GLN A 19 -1.81 -20.15 2.28
C GLN A 19 -1.05 -20.33 0.96
N GLU A 20 -1.66 -20.02 -0.18
CA GLU A 20 -0.91 -19.89 -1.42
C GLU A 20 -0.23 -18.52 -1.42
N GLY A 21 0.91 -18.48 -0.73
CA GLY A 21 1.78 -17.33 -0.67
C GLY A 21 2.01 -16.82 -2.09
N HIS A 22 1.45 -15.65 -2.38
CA HIS A 22 1.92 -14.80 -3.45
C HIS A 22 3.40 -14.49 -3.16
N ARG A 23 4.27 -15.41 -3.56
CA ARG A 23 5.63 -15.08 -3.96
C ARG A 23 5.43 -14.08 -5.08
N GLN A 24 5.45 -12.80 -4.70
CA GLN A 24 5.53 -11.70 -5.64
C GLN A 24 6.65 -12.09 -6.60
N GLY A 25 6.28 -12.40 -7.84
CA GLY A 25 7.26 -12.61 -8.90
C GLY A 25 8.17 -11.39 -8.99
N PRO A 26 9.29 -11.46 -9.73
CA PRO A 26 10.12 -10.28 -9.96
C PRO A 26 9.17 -9.16 -10.37
N ARG A 27 9.11 -8.12 -9.52
CA ARG A 27 8.32 -6.91 -9.76
C ARG A 27 8.69 -6.53 -11.18
N GLN A 28 7.78 -6.74 -12.12
CA GLN A 28 7.97 -6.19 -13.45
C GLN A 28 8.24 -4.72 -13.18
N GLU A 29 9.29 -4.20 -13.81
CA GLU A 29 9.61 -2.78 -13.76
C GLU A 29 8.42 -2.07 -14.38
N GLU A 30 7.37 -1.87 -13.58
CA GLU A 30 6.23 -1.07 -13.96
C GLU A 30 6.83 0.28 -14.30
N ASP A 31 6.59 0.72 -15.53
CA ASP A 31 7.08 1.98 -16.07
C ASP A 31 7.07 3.02 -14.96
N LEU A 32 8.27 3.47 -14.57
CA LEU A 32 8.47 4.32 -13.40
C LEU A 32 7.81 5.67 -13.65
N LEU A 33 6.52 5.77 -13.37
CA LEU A 33 5.77 7.01 -13.42
C LEU A 33 6.43 8.00 -12.47
N THR A 34 6.60 9.24 -12.91
CA THR A 34 7.09 10.29 -12.03
C THR A 34 6.08 10.54 -10.88
N PRO A 35 6.52 11.06 -9.72
CA PRO A 35 5.63 11.43 -8.63
C PRO A 35 4.45 12.30 -9.08
N GLU A 36 4.71 13.22 -10.00
CA GLU A 36 3.72 14.14 -10.58
C GLU A 36 2.71 13.36 -11.43
N GLN A 37 3.18 12.47 -12.31
CA GLN A 37 2.30 11.64 -13.14
C GLN A 37 1.43 10.72 -12.27
N MET A 38 1.98 10.14 -11.21
CA MET A 38 1.20 9.34 -10.26
C MET A 38 0.15 10.17 -9.52
N ALA A 39 0.50 11.37 -9.06
CA ALA A 39 -0.42 12.26 -8.36
C ALA A 39 -1.60 12.66 -9.27
N VAL A 40 -1.32 13.01 -10.52
CA VAL A 40 -2.34 13.32 -11.54
C VAL A 40 -3.23 12.11 -11.79
N LEU A 41 -2.65 10.92 -11.96
CA LEU A 41 -3.42 9.70 -12.26
C LEU A 41 -4.32 9.31 -11.07
N GLN A 42 -3.82 9.40 -9.84
CA GLN A 42 -4.61 9.12 -8.63
C GLN A 42 -5.76 10.13 -8.48
N THR A 43 -5.48 11.41 -8.68
CA THR A 43 -6.48 12.47 -8.63
C THR A 43 -7.58 12.20 -9.67
N LYS A 44 -7.21 11.92 -10.93
CA LYS A 44 -8.18 11.62 -12.00
C LYS A 44 -9.04 10.39 -11.71
N LYS A 45 -8.45 9.33 -11.15
CA LYS A 45 -9.21 8.14 -10.72
C LYS A 45 -10.20 8.49 -9.61
N MET A 46 -9.80 9.33 -8.66
CA MET A 46 -10.65 9.75 -7.55
C MET A 46 -11.79 10.66 -8.03
N THR A 47 -11.49 11.60 -8.93
CA THR A 47 -12.49 12.43 -9.61
C THR A 47 -13.54 11.56 -10.29
N LEU A 48 -13.13 10.54 -11.04
CA LEU A 48 -14.05 9.63 -11.74
C LEU A 48 -14.95 8.84 -10.78
N ALA A 49 -14.45 8.51 -9.59
CA ALA A 49 -15.19 7.71 -8.62
C ALA A 49 -16.14 8.53 -7.73
N LEU A 50 -15.81 9.81 -7.49
CA LEU A 50 -16.46 10.64 -6.49
C LEU A 50 -17.05 11.95 -7.05
N ASP A 51 -16.94 12.21 -8.36
CA ASP A 51 -17.35 13.45 -9.03
C ASP A 51 -16.82 14.71 -8.33
N LEU A 52 -15.51 14.77 -8.13
CA LEU A 52 -14.84 15.87 -7.44
C LEU A 52 -14.94 17.18 -8.25
N THR A 53 -15.21 18.28 -7.54
CA THR A 53 -15.15 19.64 -8.12
C THR A 53 -13.70 20.06 -8.42
N GLU A 54 -13.49 21.04 -9.29
CA GLU A 54 -12.14 21.49 -9.69
C GLU A 54 -11.27 21.90 -8.49
N ALA A 55 -11.84 22.64 -7.54
CA ALA A 55 -11.14 23.03 -6.31
C ALA A 55 -10.71 21.82 -5.46
N GLN A 56 -11.53 20.76 -5.41
CA GLN A 56 -11.18 19.54 -4.68
C GLN A 56 -10.09 18.73 -5.40
N GLN A 57 -10.12 18.72 -6.73
CA GLN A 57 -9.10 18.04 -7.54
C GLN A 57 -7.73 18.68 -7.33
N GLU A 58 -7.64 20.00 -7.29
CA GLU A 58 -6.38 20.72 -7.05
C GLU A 58 -5.79 20.39 -5.68
N GLN A 59 -6.61 20.43 -4.62
CA GLN A 59 -6.20 20.08 -3.26
C GLN A 59 -5.72 18.63 -3.14
N ILE A 60 -6.44 17.70 -3.79
CA ILE A 60 -6.10 16.28 -3.76
C ILE A 60 -4.82 16.00 -4.57
N GLN A 61 -4.62 16.70 -5.69
CA GLN A 61 -3.41 16.60 -6.48
C GLN A 61 -2.18 17.08 -5.70
N GLU A 62 -2.28 18.21 -5.00
CA GLU A 62 -1.23 18.73 -4.13
C GLU A 62 -0.91 17.74 -3.01
N PHE A 63 -1.94 17.21 -2.34
CA PHE A 63 -1.78 16.18 -1.30
C PHE A 63 -1.07 14.92 -1.83
N HIS A 64 -1.45 14.44 -3.01
CA HIS A 64 -0.82 13.28 -3.63
C HIS A 64 0.64 13.55 -4.01
N LEU A 65 0.96 14.76 -4.46
CA LEU A 65 2.32 15.17 -4.79
C LEU A 65 3.21 15.18 -3.54
N GLU A 66 2.75 15.78 -2.45
CA GLU A 66 3.46 15.80 -1.17
C GLU A 66 3.69 14.38 -0.65
N ASN A 67 2.64 13.55 -0.66
CA ASN A 67 2.75 12.16 -0.24
C ASN A 67 3.71 11.36 -1.15
N ALA A 68 3.73 11.63 -2.45
CA ALA A 68 4.68 10.98 -3.36
C ALA A 68 6.14 11.37 -3.06
N ARG A 69 6.41 12.64 -2.76
CA ARG A 69 7.74 13.11 -2.32
C ARG A 69 8.16 12.46 -1.00
N TYR A 70 7.25 12.44 -0.02
CA TYR A 70 7.48 11.78 1.27
C TYR A 70 7.83 10.29 1.13
N ARG A 71 7.13 9.57 0.24
CA ARG A 71 7.45 8.18 -0.07
C ARG A 71 8.84 8.03 -0.69
N GLN A 72 9.22 8.92 -1.61
CA GLN A 72 10.56 8.90 -2.21
C GLN A 72 11.65 9.09 -1.15
N GLU A 73 11.51 10.10 -0.29
CA GLU A 73 12.47 10.34 0.80
C GLU A 73 12.62 9.13 1.72
N LYS A 74 11.49 8.50 2.11
CA LYS A 74 11.52 7.26 2.90
C LYS A 74 12.17 6.10 2.17
N MET A 75 11.98 5.99 0.86
CA MET A 75 12.65 4.96 0.08
C MET A 75 14.16 5.20 0.01
N GLU A 76 14.60 6.43 -0.19
CA GLU A 76 16.01 6.78 -0.21
C GLU A 76 16.67 6.57 1.17
N ALA A 77 15.99 6.93 2.26
CA ALA A 77 16.45 6.61 3.62
C ALA A 77 16.63 5.09 3.82
N ARG A 78 15.63 4.28 3.42
CA ARG A 78 15.71 2.82 3.50
C ARG A 78 16.81 2.23 2.61
N LYS A 79 17.07 2.82 1.44
CA LYS A 79 18.17 2.39 0.56
C LYS A 79 19.52 2.64 1.22
N LYS A 80 19.71 3.81 1.84
CA LYS A 80 20.93 4.16 2.60
C LYS A 80 21.15 3.24 3.80
N ASP A 81 20.10 2.99 4.60
CA ASP A 81 20.16 2.07 5.74
C ASP A 81 20.51 0.63 5.29
N ARG A 82 20.01 0.21 4.12
CA ARG A 82 20.28 -1.12 3.55
C ARG A 82 21.71 -1.26 3.01
N SER A 83 22.31 -0.19 2.48
CA SER A 83 23.71 -0.20 2.05
C SER A 83 24.70 -0.17 3.21
N GLU A 84 24.31 0.37 4.36
CA GLU A 84 25.18 0.51 5.53
C GLU A 84 25.14 -0.72 6.46
N ASP A 85 24.01 -1.43 6.60
CA ASP A 85 23.97 -2.62 7.48
C ASP A 85 22.81 -3.60 7.15
N PRO A 86 23.07 -4.72 6.43
CA PRO A 86 22.03 -5.62 5.94
C PRO A 86 21.28 -6.41 7.02
N LYS A 87 21.70 -6.33 8.30
CA LYS A 87 21.12 -7.08 9.43
C LYS A 87 20.04 -6.33 10.23
N LYS A 88 19.80 -5.03 9.99
CA LYS A 88 18.85 -4.20 10.79
C LYS A 88 17.37 -4.35 10.44
N ILE A 89 17.00 -5.19 9.47
CA ILE A 89 15.62 -5.26 8.93
C ILE A 89 14.61 -5.96 9.86
N SER A 90 15.00 -6.54 11.00
CA SER A 90 14.08 -7.30 11.85
C SER A 90 13.08 -6.46 12.67
N VAL A 91 13.14 -5.12 12.65
CA VAL A 91 12.15 -4.30 13.37
C VAL A 91 11.21 -3.62 12.37
N PRO A 92 9.96 -4.08 12.22
CA PRO A 92 8.96 -3.31 11.50
C PRO A 92 8.71 -2.03 12.28
N MET A 93 9.22 -0.91 11.78
CA MET A 93 8.83 0.43 12.24
C MET A 93 7.36 0.64 11.84
N SER A 94 6.45 0.10 12.64
CA SER A 94 5.01 0.42 12.65
C SER A 94 4.79 1.81 13.23
N GLY A 95 5.49 2.81 12.68
CA GLY A 95 5.26 4.21 12.97
C GLY A 95 4.40 4.79 11.85
N SER A 96 3.09 4.78 12.05
CA SER A 96 2.17 5.58 11.23
C SER A 96 2.67 7.04 11.24
N PRO A 97 2.92 7.67 10.08
CA PRO A 97 3.38 9.05 10.01
C PRO A 97 2.30 10.06 10.42
N TYR A 98 1.06 9.62 10.62
CA TYR A 98 -0.03 10.48 11.04
C TYR A 98 -0.01 10.62 12.56
N LYS A 99 0.74 11.61 13.06
CA LYS A 99 0.36 12.24 14.33
C LYS A 99 -0.89 13.06 14.06
N VAL A 100 -2.04 12.46 14.36
CA VAL A 100 -3.29 13.20 14.52
C VAL A 100 -3.07 14.09 15.74
N ASN A 101 -2.88 15.39 15.50
CA ASN A 101 -2.96 16.37 16.58
C ASN A 101 -4.43 16.41 17.01
N ALA A 102 -4.71 15.83 18.18
CA ALA A 102 -5.97 15.99 18.90
C ALA A 102 -5.93 17.27 19.73
#